data_AF-F3ANY5-F1
#
_entry.id   AF-F3ANY5-F1
#
_cell.length_a   1.000
_cell.length_b   1.000
_cell.length_c   1.000
_cell.angle_alpha   90.00
_cell.angle_beta   90.00
_cell.angle_gamma   90.00
#
_symmetry.space_group_name_H-M   'P 1'
#
loop_
_entity.id
_entity.type
_entity.pdbx_description
1 polymer ?
#
loop_
_entity_poly.entity_id
_entity_poly.type
_entity_poly.pdbx_seq_one_letter_code
_entity_poly.pdbx_strand_id
1 'polypeptide(L)'
;MQKKHESDLTRKEKWQLEREKVASMSWKKRIEYFFTYYKWVLVVAVAVIALGVFGVNWYKNLQKEELLNVVIVNSSAPSTENLNQDLRKALKIKDKNQIITIDTSVYTGEGNQTTYNSTMKLSVVMGARTADIFVCDKETFATYDQDGVFLSVEELMGSEFCEEHAEEVGENYMLANQSKLAEEYGIVGYEDAYIGVFSYTEHREHAKAFVEFLFE
;
A
#
# COMPACT_ATOMS: atom_id res chain seq x y z
N MET A 1 -9.77 -66.38 37.49
CA MET A 1 -8.48 -65.86 37.01
C MET A 1 -8.32 -64.44 37.54
N GLN A 2 -7.32 -64.18 38.38
CA GLN A 2 -7.07 -62.85 38.95
C GLN A 2 -6.73 -61.87 37.82
N LYS A 3 -7.39 -60.71 37.80
CA LYS A 3 -7.04 -59.61 36.90
C LYS A 3 -5.66 -59.10 37.31
N LYS A 4 -4.66 -59.22 36.43
CA LYS A 4 -3.34 -58.58 36.61
C LYS A 4 -3.56 -57.07 36.80
N HIS A 5 -3.00 -56.50 37.86
CA HIS A 5 -2.99 -55.07 38.06
C HIS A 5 -2.01 -54.40 37.09
N GLU A 6 -2.24 -53.13 36.75
CA GLU A 6 -1.48 -52.38 35.75
C GLU A 6 0.05 -52.30 36.02
N SER A 7 0.46 -52.64 37.25
CA SER A 7 1.85 -52.79 37.69
C SER A 7 2.57 -54.00 37.08
N ASP A 8 1.85 -55.04 36.68
CA ASP A 8 2.42 -56.36 36.33
C ASP A 8 2.52 -56.61 34.81
N LEU A 9 2.20 -55.58 34.02
CA LEU A 9 2.22 -55.62 32.56
C LEU A 9 3.60 -55.26 32.05
N THR A 10 4.15 -56.12 31.20
CA THR A 10 5.40 -55.83 30.48
C THR A 10 5.19 -54.68 29.49
N ARG A 11 6.29 -53.99 29.14
CA ARG A 11 6.27 -52.81 28.23
C ARG A 11 5.53 -53.07 26.91
N LYS A 12 5.61 -54.30 26.39
CA LYS A 12 4.92 -54.73 25.16
C LYS A 12 3.41 -54.88 25.35
N GLU A 13 2.98 -55.40 26.49
CA GLU A 13 1.55 -55.57 26.82
C GLU A 13 0.87 -54.20 27.06
N LYS A 14 1.56 -53.26 27.70
CA LYS A 14 1.06 -51.87 27.86
C LYS A 14 0.83 -51.19 26.51
N TRP A 15 1.75 -51.39 25.57
CA TRP A 15 1.66 -50.82 24.23
C TRP A 15 0.53 -51.45 23.38
N GLN A 16 0.28 -52.75 23.54
CA GLN A 16 -0.83 -53.45 22.88
C GLN A 16 -2.19 -52.99 23.43
N LEU A 17 -2.30 -52.87 24.76
CA LEU A 17 -3.52 -52.38 25.42
C LEU A 17 -3.86 -50.93 25.03
N GLU A 18 -2.86 -50.05 24.94
CA GLU A 18 -3.07 -48.68 24.47
C GLU A 18 -3.52 -48.63 23.00
N ARG A 19 -2.94 -49.47 22.14
CA ARG A 19 -3.36 -49.57 20.72
C ARG A 19 -4.78 -50.10 20.57
N GLU A 20 -5.15 -51.16 21.28
CA GLU A 20 -6.51 -51.72 21.25
C GLU A 20 -7.54 -50.73 21.83
N LYS A 21 -7.16 -49.96 22.86
CA LYS A 21 -8.00 -48.93 23.46
C LYS A 21 -8.26 -47.76 22.52
N VAL A 22 -7.25 -47.33 21.75
CA VAL A 22 -7.43 -46.29 20.72
C VAL A 22 -8.18 -46.83 19.49
N ALA A 23 -7.91 -48.08 19.08
CA ALA A 23 -8.58 -48.74 17.95
C ALA A 23 -10.06 -49.04 18.21
N SER A 24 -10.46 -49.31 19.45
CA SER A 24 -11.87 -49.57 19.82
C SER A 24 -12.71 -48.30 20.07
N MET A 25 -12.11 -47.10 20.04
CA MET A 25 -12.85 -45.84 20.21
C MET A 25 -13.61 -45.43 18.95
N SER A 26 -14.83 -44.90 19.15
CA SER A 26 -15.59 -44.24 18.08
C SER A 26 -14.87 -42.97 17.60
N TRP A 27 -15.11 -42.59 16.34
CA TRP A 27 -14.45 -41.44 15.69
C TRP A 27 -14.52 -40.16 16.53
N LYS A 28 -15.64 -39.90 17.20
CA LYS A 28 -15.83 -38.74 18.08
C LYS A 28 -14.88 -38.76 19.31
N LYS A 29 -14.74 -39.92 19.97
CA LYS A 29 -13.84 -40.06 21.15
C LYS A 29 -12.36 -39.98 20.77
N ARG A 30 -11.99 -40.41 19.56
CA ARG A 30 -10.63 -40.25 19.05
C ARG A 30 -10.26 -38.79 18.84
N ILE A 31 -11.18 -37.98 18.30
CA ILE A 31 -10.99 -36.54 18.15
C ILE A 31 -10.90 -35.86 19.52
N GLU A 32 -11.77 -36.21 20.46
CA GLU A 32 -11.75 -35.67 21.82
C GLU A 32 -10.43 -36.00 22.56
N TYR A 33 -9.96 -37.24 22.45
CA TYR A 33 -8.66 -37.66 22.99
C TYR A 33 -7.49 -36.89 22.34
N PHE A 34 -7.53 -36.72 21.01
CA PHE A 34 -6.51 -35.95 20.29
C PHE A 34 -6.46 -34.49 20.78
N PHE A 35 -7.61 -33.83 20.93
CA PHE A 35 -7.66 -32.46 21.45
C PHE A 35 -7.28 -32.38 22.92
N THR A 36 -7.56 -33.38 23.74
CA THR A 36 -7.21 -33.36 25.17
C THR A 36 -5.70 -33.54 25.38
N TYR A 37 -5.08 -34.43 24.62
CA TYR A 37 -3.66 -34.77 24.77
C TYR A 37 -2.73 -33.84 23.98
N TYR A 38 -3.12 -33.41 22.78
CA TYR A 38 -2.29 -32.60 21.88
C TYR A 38 -2.69 -31.11 21.84
N LYS A 39 -3.58 -30.64 22.72
CA LYS A 39 -4.02 -29.23 22.76
C LYS A 39 -2.86 -28.24 22.65
N TRP A 40 -1.85 -28.42 23.51
CA TRP A 40 -0.70 -27.54 23.58
C TRP A 40 0.24 -27.70 22.38
N VAL A 41 0.37 -28.91 21.83
CA VAL A 41 1.14 -29.17 20.60
C VAL A 41 0.50 -28.46 19.41
N LEU A 42 -0.83 -28.47 19.31
CA LEU A 42 -1.57 -27.75 18.27
C LEU A 42 -1.40 -26.23 18.45
N VAL A 43 -1.49 -25.71 19.68
CA VAL A 43 -1.25 -24.29 19.96
C VAL A 43 0.16 -23.86 19.56
N VAL A 44 1.18 -24.65 19.91
CA VAL A 44 2.57 -24.38 19.53
C VAL A 44 2.75 -24.45 18.02
N ALA A 45 2.16 -25.43 17.34
CA ALA A 45 2.23 -25.55 15.89
C ALA A 45 1.60 -24.32 15.19
N VAL A 46 0.43 -23.88 15.65
CA VAL A 46 -0.23 -22.66 15.15
C VAL A 46 0.63 -21.43 15.43
N ALA A 47 1.22 -21.33 16.62
CA ALA A 47 2.10 -20.21 16.98
C ALA A 47 3.34 -20.15 16.08
N VAL A 48 3.98 -21.29 15.79
CA VAL A 48 5.14 -21.37 14.88
C VAL A 48 4.75 -20.96 13.46
N ILE A 49 3.60 -21.42 12.97
CA ILE A 49 3.09 -21.01 11.65
C ILE A 49 2.81 -19.52 11.62
N ALA A 50 2.13 -18.98 12.64
CA ALA A 50 1.83 -17.55 12.73
C ALA A 50 3.12 -16.71 12.78
N LEU A 51 4.11 -17.11 13.56
CA LEU A 51 5.42 -16.43 13.62
C LEU A 51 6.15 -16.51 12.28
N GLY A 52 6.09 -17.65 11.59
CA GLY A 52 6.68 -17.81 10.25
C GLY A 52 6.03 -16.87 9.22
N VAL A 53 4.70 -16.83 9.18
CA VAL A 53 3.96 -15.94 8.27
C VAL A 53 4.21 -14.47 8.61
N PHE A 54 4.14 -14.11 9.89
CA PHE A 54 4.38 -12.74 10.34
C PHE A 54 5.82 -12.31 10.08
N GLY A 55 6.80 -13.16 10.37
CA GLY A 55 8.22 -12.89 10.12
C GLY A 55 8.52 -12.70 8.64
N VAL A 56 7.98 -13.55 7.76
CA VAL A 56 8.15 -13.41 6.30
C VAL A 56 7.50 -12.12 5.79
N ASN A 57 6.29 -11.80 6.23
CA ASN A 57 5.60 -10.58 5.81
C ASN A 57 6.31 -9.32 6.33
N TRP A 58 6.74 -9.31 7.59
CA TRP A 58 7.49 -8.20 8.17
C TRP A 58 8.81 -8.00 7.44
N TYR A 59 9.58 -9.07 7.20
CA TYR A 59 10.82 -8.99 6.45
C TYR A 59 10.62 -8.43 5.03
N LYS A 60 9.60 -8.90 4.30
CA LYS A 60 9.25 -8.35 2.99
C LYS A 60 8.87 -6.87 3.06
N ASN A 61 8.15 -6.46 4.10
CA ASN A 61 7.72 -5.07 4.25
C ASN A 61 8.88 -4.14 4.60
N LEU A 62 9.85 -4.60 5.39
CA LEU A 62 11.07 -3.83 5.71
C LEU A 62 11.96 -3.59 4.48
N GLN A 63 11.84 -4.43 3.46
CA GLN A 63 12.58 -4.24 2.23
C GLN A 63 11.91 -3.22 1.30
N LYS A 64 10.63 -2.90 1.49
CA LYS A 64 9.92 -1.94 0.65
C LYS A 64 10.37 -0.54 0.99
N GLU A 65 10.81 0.18 -0.02
CA GLU A 65 11.16 1.59 0.04
C GLU A 65 10.16 2.34 -0.83
N GLU A 66 9.36 3.22 -0.25
CA GLU A 66 8.48 4.10 -1.02
C GLU A 66 9.31 5.26 -1.56
N LEU A 67 9.32 5.45 -2.88
CA LEU A 67 10.09 6.50 -3.54
C LEU A 67 9.23 7.70 -3.91
N LEU A 68 7.94 7.47 -4.16
CA LEU A 68 7.00 8.51 -4.55
C LEU A 68 5.57 8.01 -4.35
N ASN A 69 4.73 8.86 -3.76
CA ASN A 69 3.30 8.64 -3.63
C ASN A 69 2.51 9.80 -4.26
N VAL A 70 1.83 9.49 -5.37
CA VAL A 70 1.04 10.44 -6.15
C VAL A 70 -0.43 10.15 -5.95
N VAL A 71 -1.20 11.17 -5.54
CA VAL A 71 -2.66 11.08 -5.45
C VAL A 71 -3.27 11.87 -6.60
N ILE A 72 -4.08 11.20 -7.40
CA ILE A 72 -4.78 11.79 -8.55
C ILE A 72 -6.28 11.73 -8.30
N VAL A 73 -6.88 12.90 -8.13
CA VAL A 73 -8.33 13.05 -7.93
C VAL A 73 -9.04 13.04 -9.29
N ASN A 74 -10.16 12.32 -9.37
CA ASN A 74 -11.00 12.23 -10.57
C ASN A 74 -10.23 11.78 -11.82
N SER A 75 -9.26 10.88 -11.68
CA SER A 75 -8.51 10.36 -12.83
C SER A 75 -9.43 9.63 -13.81
N SER A 76 -9.22 9.88 -15.10
CA SER A 76 -9.86 9.16 -16.22
C SER A 76 -9.09 7.91 -16.63
N ALA A 77 -7.90 7.69 -16.07
CA ALA A 77 -7.01 6.59 -16.41
C ALA A 77 -7.66 5.23 -16.08
N PRO A 78 -7.80 4.32 -17.07
CA PRO A 78 -8.33 2.98 -16.81
C PRO A 78 -7.36 2.12 -15.98
N SER A 79 -6.06 2.45 -16.01
CA SER A 79 -5.00 1.80 -15.25
C SER A 79 -3.80 2.75 -15.10
N THR A 80 -3.12 2.67 -13.96
CA THR A 80 -1.87 3.41 -13.68
C THR A 80 -0.61 2.59 -13.98
N GLU A 81 -0.75 1.35 -14.45
CA GLU A 81 0.38 0.43 -14.64
C GLU A 81 1.37 0.94 -15.69
N ASN A 82 0.89 1.43 -16.84
CA ASN A 82 1.76 1.95 -17.90
C ASN A 82 2.52 3.20 -17.43
N LEU A 83 1.79 4.15 -16.80
CA LEU A 83 2.38 5.35 -16.22
C LEU A 83 3.47 4.99 -15.20
N ASN A 84 3.19 4.04 -14.30
CA ASN A 84 4.16 3.58 -13.30
C ASN A 84 5.38 2.93 -13.97
N GLN A 85 5.17 2.07 -14.96
CA GLN A 85 6.27 1.40 -15.67
C GLN A 85 7.17 2.38 -16.42
N ASP A 86 6.59 3.35 -17.13
CA ASP A 86 7.36 4.32 -17.92
C ASP A 86 8.06 5.33 -17.03
N LEU A 87 7.41 5.80 -15.97
CA LEU A 87 8.06 6.61 -14.93
C LEU A 87 9.23 5.86 -14.28
N ARG A 88 9.07 4.57 -13.95
CA ARG A 88 10.19 3.76 -13.41
C ARG A 88 11.35 3.66 -14.40
N LYS A 89 11.08 3.56 -15.71
CA LYS A 89 12.12 3.55 -16.74
C LYS A 89 12.82 4.90 -16.82
N ALA A 90 12.07 6.00 -16.82
CA ALA A 90 12.60 7.37 -16.84
C ALA A 90 13.52 7.62 -15.64
N LEU A 91 13.07 7.22 -14.44
CA LEU A 91 13.82 7.31 -13.18
C LEU A 91 14.94 6.25 -13.05
N LYS A 92 15.10 5.35 -14.03
CA LYS A 92 16.09 4.26 -14.04
C LYS A 92 16.01 3.35 -12.80
N ILE A 93 14.82 3.18 -12.24
CA ILE A 93 14.56 2.34 -11.07
C ILE A 93 14.59 0.86 -11.47
N LYS A 94 15.53 0.11 -10.91
CA LYS A 94 15.71 -1.33 -11.19
C LYS A 94 15.29 -2.22 -10.03
N ASP A 95 15.31 -1.72 -8.80
CA ASP A 95 14.90 -2.51 -7.64
C ASP A 95 13.37 -2.66 -7.62
N LYS A 96 12.91 -3.90 -7.50
CA LYS A 96 11.49 -4.25 -7.38
C LYS A 96 10.90 -3.86 -6.03
N ASN A 97 11.75 -3.67 -5.03
CA ASN A 97 11.33 -3.29 -3.68
C ASN A 97 11.13 -1.79 -3.53
N GLN A 98 11.64 -0.99 -4.47
CA GLN A 98 11.36 0.43 -4.59
C GLN A 98 9.99 0.62 -5.23
N ILE A 99 9.07 1.29 -4.52
CA ILE A 99 7.66 1.40 -4.89
C ILE A 99 7.34 2.84 -5.26
N ILE A 100 6.64 3.00 -6.38
CA ILE A 100 5.93 4.25 -6.73
C ILE A 100 4.45 3.93 -6.58
N THR A 101 3.76 4.68 -5.74
CA THR A 101 2.33 4.56 -5.51
C THR A 101 1.61 5.63 -6.32
N ILE A 102 0.64 5.23 -7.15
CA ILE A 102 -0.23 6.17 -7.89
C ILE A 102 -1.67 5.82 -7.53
N ASP A 103 -2.28 6.66 -6.71
CA ASP A 103 -3.63 6.45 -6.16
C ASP A 103 -4.65 7.28 -6.92
N THR A 104 -5.45 6.61 -7.75
CA THR A 104 -6.52 7.21 -8.56
C THR A 104 -7.92 6.96 -7.99
N SER A 105 -8.01 6.40 -6.78
CA SER A 105 -9.31 5.99 -6.20
C SER A 105 -10.04 7.09 -5.44
N VAL A 106 -9.57 8.33 -5.57
CA VAL A 106 -10.18 9.52 -4.96
C VAL A 106 -11.10 10.18 -5.99
N TYR A 107 -12.39 10.28 -5.66
CA TYR A 107 -13.40 10.91 -6.51
C TYR A 107 -14.15 12.01 -5.75
N THR A 108 -14.18 13.22 -6.32
CA THR A 108 -14.92 14.37 -5.79
C THR A 108 -16.06 14.70 -6.77
N GLY A 109 -17.31 14.60 -6.32
CA GLY A 109 -18.50 14.87 -7.12
C GLY A 109 -19.76 15.02 -6.27
N GLU A 110 -20.90 15.36 -6.87
CA GLU A 110 -22.17 15.51 -6.15
C GLU A 110 -22.80 14.13 -5.86
N GLY A 111 -22.54 13.56 -4.67
CA GLY A 111 -23.09 12.26 -4.26
C GLY A 111 -22.60 11.79 -2.89
N ASN A 112 -23.45 11.94 -1.89
CA ASN A 112 -23.16 11.97 -0.44
C ASN A 112 -22.18 10.94 0.16
N GLN A 113 -22.04 9.71 -0.35
CA GLN A 113 -21.19 8.68 0.29
C GLN A 113 -19.80 8.56 -0.33
N THR A 114 -19.69 8.57 -1.65
CA THR A 114 -18.39 8.42 -2.34
C THR A 114 -17.51 9.63 -2.07
N THR A 115 -18.08 10.82 -2.15
CA THR A 115 -17.39 12.08 -1.86
C THR A 115 -16.95 12.14 -0.40
N TYR A 116 -17.78 11.69 0.55
CA TYR A 116 -17.40 11.60 1.96
C TYR A 116 -16.20 10.66 2.17
N ASN A 117 -16.21 9.48 1.54
CA ASN A 117 -15.10 8.53 1.62
C ASN A 117 -13.81 9.13 1.05
N SER A 118 -13.89 9.85 -0.06
CA SER A 118 -12.78 10.56 -0.69
C SER A 118 -12.22 11.67 0.20
N THR A 119 -13.08 12.52 0.79
CA THR A 119 -12.65 13.57 1.72
C THR A 119 -11.98 12.98 2.96
N MET A 120 -12.54 11.90 3.54
CA MET A 120 -11.93 11.21 4.66
C MET A 120 -10.56 10.64 4.29
N LYS A 121 -10.45 10.03 3.10
CA LYS A 121 -9.18 9.49 2.61
C LYS A 121 -8.13 10.58 2.41
N LEU A 122 -8.48 11.69 1.77
CA LEU A 122 -7.59 12.83 1.59
C LEU A 122 -7.14 13.39 2.94
N SER A 123 -8.06 13.52 3.91
CA SER A 123 -7.73 13.96 5.27
C SER A 123 -6.72 13.03 5.96
N VAL A 124 -6.85 11.71 5.78
CA VAL A 124 -5.90 10.73 6.31
C VAL A 124 -4.55 10.83 5.62
N VAL A 125 -4.52 10.92 4.28
CA VAL A 125 -3.29 11.03 3.50
C VAL A 125 -2.50 12.29 3.86
N MET A 126 -3.17 13.44 3.94
CA MET A 126 -2.54 14.70 4.32
C MET A 126 -2.13 14.71 5.79
N GLY A 127 -2.99 14.20 6.69
CA GLY A 127 -2.68 14.10 8.12
C GLY A 127 -1.53 13.16 8.44
N ALA A 128 -1.41 12.07 7.67
CA ALA A 128 -0.29 11.13 7.77
C ALA A 128 0.96 11.61 7.01
N ARG A 129 0.86 12.68 6.21
CA ARG A 129 1.94 13.24 5.38
C ARG A 129 2.57 12.20 4.45
N THR A 130 1.74 11.30 3.90
CA THR A 130 2.22 10.17 3.08
C THR A 130 2.22 10.45 1.59
N ALA A 131 1.47 11.46 1.11
CA ALA A 131 1.47 11.83 -0.30
C ALA A 131 2.53 12.89 -0.59
N ASP A 132 3.24 12.72 -1.70
CA ASP A 132 4.25 13.65 -2.19
C ASP A 132 3.68 14.61 -3.22
N ILE A 133 2.84 14.10 -4.11
CA ILE A 133 2.26 14.85 -5.23
C ILE A 133 0.74 14.72 -5.19
N PHE A 134 0.09 15.85 -5.44
CA PHE A 134 -1.35 15.97 -5.51
C PHE A 134 -1.76 16.50 -6.89
N VAL A 135 -2.55 15.70 -7.61
CA VAL A 135 -3.10 16.07 -8.92
C VAL A 135 -4.61 16.14 -8.80
N CYS A 136 -5.20 17.30 -9.10
CA CYS A 136 -6.64 17.51 -8.95
C CYS A 136 -7.15 18.66 -9.83
N ASP A 137 -8.47 18.81 -9.88
CA ASP A 137 -9.09 19.98 -10.49
C ASP A 137 -8.84 21.25 -9.67
N LYS A 138 -9.03 22.40 -10.29
CA LYS A 138 -8.83 23.72 -9.69
C LYS A 138 -9.60 23.95 -8.38
N GLU A 139 -10.85 23.49 -8.27
CA GLU A 139 -11.69 23.71 -7.10
C GLU A 139 -11.18 22.89 -5.90
N THR A 140 -10.82 21.64 -6.17
CA THR A 140 -10.19 20.75 -5.20
C THR A 140 -8.83 21.30 -4.80
N PHE A 141 -8.01 21.77 -5.74
CA PHE A 141 -6.70 22.36 -5.44
C PHE A 141 -6.84 23.54 -4.48
N ALA A 142 -7.71 24.51 -4.81
CA ALA A 142 -7.97 25.69 -3.99
C ALA A 142 -8.51 25.36 -2.57
N THR A 143 -9.18 24.21 -2.40
CA THR A 143 -9.65 23.76 -1.09
C THR A 143 -8.50 23.32 -0.17
N TYR A 144 -7.44 22.75 -0.74
CA TYR A 144 -6.29 22.22 0.00
C TYR A 144 -5.06 23.12 -0.04
N ASP A 145 -5.02 24.09 -0.95
CA ASP A 145 -3.99 25.10 -1.03
C ASP A 145 -4.12 26.12 0.12
N GLN A 146 -3.61 25.72 1.28
CA GLN A 146 -3.42 26.59 2.44
C GLN A 146 -1.94 26.98 2.53
N ASP A 147 -1.67 28.13 3.14
CA ASP A 147 -0.32 28.67 3.26
C ASP A 147 0.72 27.61 3.67
N GLY A 148 1.67 27.34 2.77
CA GLY A 148 2.79 26.42 2.99
C GLY A 148 2.47 24.93 2.88
N VAL A 149 1.29 24.54 2.40
CA VAL A 149 0.96 23.12 2.13
C VAL A 149 1.73 22.60 0.92
N PHE A 150 1.76 23.36 -0.16
CA PHE A 150 2.49 23.03 -1.38
C PHE A 150 3.83 23.77 -1.43
N LEU A 151 4.82 23.09 -2.02
CA LEU A 151 6.16 23.60 -2.26
C LEU A 151 6.12 24.60 -3.42
N SER A 152 6.97 25.62 -3.36
CA SER A 152 7.19 26.50 -4.51
C SER A 152 7.74 25.70 -5.70
N VAL A 153 7.22 25.96 -6.90
CA VAL A 153 7.74 25.33 -8.12
C VAL A 153 9.16 25.80 -8.40
N GLU A 154 9.47 27.06 -8.10
CA GLU A 154 10.83 27.58 -8.23
C GLU A 154 11.79 26.90 -7.25
N GLU A 155 11.35 26.61 -6.01
CA GLU A 155 12.17 25.85 -5.04
C GLU A 155 12.44 24.41 -5.51
N LEU A 156 11.46 23.77 -6.15
CA LEU A 156 11.57 22.40 -6.65
C LEU A 156 12.39 22.29 -7.94
N MET A 157 12.03 23.09 -8.94
CA MET A 157 12.50 22.96 -10.32
C MET A 157 13.61 23.95 -10.68
N GLY A 158 13.64 25.10 -10.01
CA GLY A 158 14.54 26.22 -10.31
C GLY A 158 13.91 27.27 -11.22
N SER A 159 14.48 28.48 -11.21
CA SER A 159 13.96 29.63 -11.95
C SER A 159 13.97 29.44 -13.47
N GLU A 160 14.97 28.73 -14.02
CA GLU A 160 15.07 28.44 -15.45
C GLU A 160 13.86 27.66 -15.97
N PHE A 161 13.42 26.64 -15.22
CA PHE A 161 12.22 25.87 -15.55
C PHE A 161 10.96 26.74 -15.48
N CYS A 162 10.83 27.58 -14.46
CA CYS A 162 9.70 28.50 -14.33
C CYS A 162 9.64 29.53 -15.48
N GLU A 163 10.79 29.99 -15.98
CA GLU A 163 10.86 30.89 -17.12
C GLU A 163 10.50 30.18 -18.43
N GLU A 164 10.96 28.94 -18.63
CA GLU A 164 10.64 28.13 -19.82
C GLU A 164 9.15 27.75 -19.87
N HIS A 165 8.56 27.46 -18.72
CA HIS A 165 7.16 27.02 -18.59
C HIS A 165 6.25 28.09 -17.95
N ALA A 166 6.52 29.38 -18.18
CA ALA A 166 5.86 30.49 -17.49
C ALA A 166 4.32 30.55 -17.68
N GLU A 167 3.78 30.00 -18.78
CA GLU A 167 2.33 29.91 -19.02
C GLU A 167 1.69 28.68 -18.34
N GLU A 168 2.50 27.74 -17.90
CA GLU A 168 2.10 26.41 -17.40
C GLU A 168 2.33 26.27 -15.88
N VAL A 169 3.10 27.20 -15.29
CA VAL A 169 3.58 27.14 -13.91
C VAL A 169 3.07 28.34 -13.12
N GLY A 170 2.44 28.07 -11.97
CA GLY A 170 2.17 29.05 -10.92
C GLY A 170 3.23 29.02 -9.81
N GLU A 171 2.99 29.76 -8.73
CA GLU A 171 3.94 29.83 -7.59
C GLU A 171 4.18 28.46 -6.94
N ASN A 172 3.11 27.69 -6.74
CA ASN A 172 3.07 26.43 -5.99
C ASN A 172 2.34 25.30 -6.75
N TYR A 173 2.02 25.51 -8.02
CA TYR A 173 1.33 24.53 -8.86
C TYR A 173 1.85 24.52 -10.30
N MET A 174 1.65 23.39 -10.98
CA MET A 174 1.85 23.25 -12.42
C MET A 174 0.56 22.78 -13.09
N LEU A 175 0.29 23.24 -14.30
CA LEU A 175 -0.91 22.88 -15.06
C LEU A 175 -0.70 21.54 -15.78
N ALA A 176 -1.29 20.47 -15.25
CA ALA A 176 -1.15 19.11 -15.79
C ALA A 176 -1.68 18.98 -17.22
N ASN A 177 -2.69 19.78 -17.58
CA ASN A 177 -3.27 19.78 -18.93
C ASN A 177 -2.33 20.32 -20.02
N GLN A 178 -1.24 21.00 -19.65
CA GLN A 178 -0.22 21.46 -20.60
C GLN A 178 0.79 20.34 -20.92
N SER A 179 0.82 19.26 -20.11
CA SER A 179 1.62 18.07 -20.37
C SER A 179 0.90 17.12 -21.33
N LYS A 180 1.51 16.85 -22.49
CA LYS A 180 1.03 15.83 -23.44
C LYS A 180 1.01 14.43 -22.82
N LEU A 181 2.00 14.11 -22.00
CA LEU A 181 2.09 12.82 -21.33
C LEU A 181 0.98 12.67 -20.29
N ALA A 182 0.65 13.73 -19.55
CA ALA A 182 -0.46 13.68 -18.59
C ALA A 182 -1.80 13.39 -19.29
N GLU A 183 -2.03 13.96 -20.48
CA GLU A 183 -3.18 13.65 -21.32
C GLU A 183 -3.15 12.19 -21.82
N GLU A 184 -2.01 11.72 -22.35
CA GLU A 184 -1.84 10.35 -22.85
C GLU A 184 -2.11 9.28 -21.78
N TYR A 185 -1.65 9.51 -20.55
CA TYR A 185 -1.86 8.58 -19.43
C TYR A 185 -3.23 8.73 -18.75
N GLY A 186 -4.08 9.67 -19.17
CA GLY A 186 -5.39 9.91 -18.52
C GLY A 186 -5.27 10.40 -17.07
N ILE A 187 -4.15 11.06 -16.75
CA ILE A 187 -3.98 11.77 -15.46
C ILE A 187 -5.04 12.88 -15.39
N VAL A 188 -5.36 13.47 -16.54
CA VAL A 188 -6.31 14.56 -16.74
C VAL A 188 -7.59 14.06 -17.39
N GLY A 189 -8.73 14.28 -16.72
CA GLY A 189 -10.07 14.05 -17.27
C GLY A 189 -10.94 15.31 -17.33
N TYR A 190 -10.34 16.47 -17.03
CA TYR A 190 -11.02 17.74 -16.79
C TYR A 190 -10.17 18.90 -17.32
N GLU A 191 -10.81 20.03 -17.63
CA GLU A 191 -10.16 21.16 -18.34
C GLU A 191 -9.02 21.79 -17.54
N ASP A 192 -9.19 22.03 -16.24
CA ASP A 192 -8.23 22.73 -15.39
C ASP A 192 -7.63 21.78 -14.35
N ALA A 193 -6.45 21.21 -14.65
CA ALA A 193 -5.78 20.27 -13.76
C ALA A 193 -4.47 20.79 -13.21
N TYR A 194 -4.31 20.65 -11.90
CA TYR A 194 -3.24 21.24 -11.12
C TYR A 194 -2.42 20.13 -10.48
N ILE A 195 -1.09 20.27 -10.55
CA ILE A 195 -0.11 19.44 -9.87
C ILE A 195 0.49 20.29 -8.75
N GLY A 196 0.28 19.89 -7.51
CA GLY A 196 0.97 20.43 -6.34
C GLY A 196 1.93 19.39 -5.77
N VAL A 197 3.13 19.82 -5.38
CA VAL A 197 4.07 18.98 -4.62
C VAL A 197 3.98 19.40 -3.17
N PHE A 198 3.73 18.47 -2.24
CA PHE A 198 3.59 18.81 -0.84
C PHE A 198 4.92 19.29 -0.25
N SER A 199 4.90 20.39 0.51
CA SER A 199 6.11 20.99 1.11
C SER A 199 6.83 20.04 2.08
N TYR A 200 6.09 19.09 2.64
CA TYR A 200 6.58 18.10 3.58
C TYR A 200 7.19 16.85 2.94
N THR A 201 7.19 16.72 1.61
CA THR A 201 7.74 15.55 0.94
C THR A 201 9.20 15.34 1.33
N GLU A 202 9.53 14.11 1.72
CA GLU A 202 10.92 13.66 1.91
C GLU A 202 11.53 13.17 0.58
N HIS A 203 10.72 13.07 -0.47
CA HIS A 203 11.05 12.51 -1.78
C HIS A 203 11.25 13.58 -2.86
N ARG A 204 11.83 14.75 -2.50
CA ARG A 204 11.97 15.92 -3.39
C ARG A 204 12.58 15.60 -4.76
N GLU A 205 13.66 14.82 -4.80
CA GLU A 205 14.32 14.45 -6.05
C GLU A 205 13.43 13.58 -6.95
N HIS A 206 12.64 12.68 -6.38
CA HIS A 206 11.69 11.87 -7.14
C HIS A 206 10.46 12.66 -7.57
N ALA A 207 10.03 13.62 -6.75
CA ALA A 207 8.95 14.54 -7.12
C ALA A 207 9.37 15.46 -8.27
N LYS A 208 10.60 16.01 -8.21
CA LYS A 208 11.20 16.77 -9.30
C LYS A 208 11.25 15.95 -10.58
N ALA A 209 11.80 14.74 -10.52
CA ALA A 209 11.96 13.91 -11.70
C ALA A 209 10.61 13.40 -12.26
N PHE A 210 9.55 13.31 -11.45
CA PHE A 210 8.19 13.10 -11.93
C PHE A 210 7.67 14.29 -12.74
N VAL A 211 7.91 15.52 -12.26
CA VAL A 211 7.56 16.74 -13.00
C VAL A 211 8.35 16.80 -14.30
N GLU A 212 9.67 16.60 -14.27
CA GLU A 212 10.50 16.55 -15.49
C GLU A 212 9.97 15.51 -16.49
N PHE A 213 9.57 14.33 -16.02
CA PHE A 213 8.98 13.30 -16.87
C PHE A 213 7.68 13.73 -17.53
N LEU A 214 6.82 14.49 -16.83
CA LEU A 214 5.56 14.94 -17.43
C LEU A 214 5.74 16.09 -18.41
N PHE A 215 6.74 16.96 -18.21
CA PHE A 215 6.94 18.18 -19.01
C PHE A 215 8.01 18.02 -20.11
N GLU A 216 8.46 16.80 -20.40
CA GLU A 216 9.32 16.45 -21.55
C GLU A 216 8.58 16.57 -22.90
#